data_AF-A0A3M3B373-F1
#
_entry.id   AF-A0A3M3B373-F1
#
_cell.length_a   1.000
_cell.length_b   1.000
_cell.length_c   1.000
_cell.angle_alpha   90.00
_cell.angle_beta   90.00
_cell.angle_gamma   90.00
#
_symmetry.space_group_name_H-M   'P 1'
#
loop_
_entity.id
_entity.type
_entity.pdbx_description
1 polymer ?
#
loop_
_entity_poly.entity_id
_entity_poly.type
_entity_poly.pdbx_seq_one_letter_code
_entity_poly.pdbx_strand_id
1 'polypeptide(L)' 'RPRKTDFIGRYGGEEFAIVMPDTDIHNAHKVLDEIRHRFAEIHYPAQPADLFCTFSAGVVCLGADDDSR' A
#
# COMPACT_ATOMS: atom_id res chain seq x y z
N ARG A 1 -6.60 -7.12 -3.29
CA ARG A 1 -6.53 -7.66 -1.88
C ARG A 1 -5.14 -8.26 -1.61
N PRO A 2 -4.42 -7.89 -0.52
CA PRO A 2 -3.11 -8.44 -0.19
C PRO A 2 -3.16 -9.94 0.14
N ARG A 3 -2.12 -10.68 -0.24
CA ARG A 3 -1.95 -12.13 -0.06
C ARG A 3 -1.44 -12.42 1.35
N LYS A 4 -1.59 -13.67 1.82
CA LYS A 4 -1.05 -14.12 3.12
C LYS A 4 0.48 -14.00 3.23
N THR A 5 1.17 -13.98 2.09
CA THR A 5 2.62 -13.83 1.96
C THR A 5 3.08 -12.39 1.97
N ASP A 6 2.15 -11.44 1.82
CA ASP A 6 2.49 -10.02 1.80
C ASP A 6 2.61 -9.53 3.24
N PHE A 7 3.72 -8.87 3.56
CA PHE A 7 3.97 -8.31 4.88
C PHE A 7 3.56 -6.85 4.89
N ILE A 8 2.72 -6.47 5.84
CA ILE A 8 2.26 -5.09 6.02
C ILE A 8 2.81 -4.60 7.36
N GLY A 9 3.51 -3.46 7.33
CA GLY A 9 4.09 -2.84 8.51
C GLY A 9 3.74 -1.35 8.60
N ARG A 10 3.63 -0.85 9.82
CA ARG A 10 3.56 0.60 10.09
C ARG A 10 4.99 1.10 10.26
N TYR A 11 5.45 1.93 9.33
CA TYR A 11 6.80 2.49 9.32
C TYR A 11 6.92 3.71 10.23
N GLY A 12 5.90 4.57 10.26
CA GLY A 12 5.89 5.82 11.00
C GLY A 12 4.53 6.19 11.56
N GLY A 13 4.34 7.47 11.89
CA GLY A 13 3.07 7.98 12.42
C GLY A 13 1.91 7.66 11.49
N GLU A 14 1.99 8.11 10.25
CA GLU A 14 0.96 7.88 9.22
C GLU A 14 1.46 7.03 8.04
N GLU A 15 2.69 6.53 8.11
CA GLU A 15 3.35 5.82 7.01
C GLU A 15 3.28 4.30 7.18
N PHE A 16 2.94 3.61 6.10
CA PHE A 16 2.84 2.16 6.01
C PHE A 16 3.67 1.62 4.85
N ALA A 17 4.23 0.43 5.01
CA ALA A 17 4.99 -0.28 3.99
C ALA A 17 4.38 -1.66 3.75
N ILE A 18 4.42 -2.09 2.48
CA ILE A 18 3.99 -3.43 2.07
C ILE A 18 5.16 -4.09 1.33
N VAL A 19 5.56 -5.27 1.80
CA VAL A 19 6.51 -6.15 1.10
C VAL A 19 5.69 -7.23 0.40
N MET A 20 5.85 -7.36 -0.92
CA MET A 20 5.12 -8.29 -1.77
C MET A 20 6.10 -9.27 -2.45
N PRO A 21 6.45 -10.39 -1.79
CA PRO A 21 7.28 -11.42 -2.42
C PRO A 21 6.64 -11.96 -3.71
N ASP A 22 7.48 -12.43 -4.64
CA ASP A 22 7.05 -13.03 -5.90
C ASP A 22 6.03 -12.18 -6.70
N THR A 23 6.18 -10.86 -6.62
CA THR A 23 5.28 -9.90 -7.25
C THR A 23 6.10 -8.89 -8.05
N ASP A 24 5.87 -8.87 -9.37
CA ASP A 24 6.48 -7.86 -10.24
C ASP A 24 5.87 -6.46 -10.02
N ILE A 25 6.58 -5.43 -10.52
CA ILE A 25 6.20 -4.03 -10.32
C ILE A 25 4.82 -3.67 -10.90
N HIS A 26 4.39 -4.32 -11.99
CA HIS A 26 3.10 -4.04 -12.62
C HIS A 26 1.94 -4.58 -11.80
N ASN A 27 2.09 -5.80 -11.30
CA ASN A 27 1.13 -6.43 -10.40
C ASN A 27 1.08 -5.71 -9.05
N ALA A 28 2.23 -5.31 -8.51
CA ALA A 28 2.32 -4.49 -7.31
C ALA A 28 1.56 -3.16 -7.48
N HIS A 29 1.79 -2.46 -8.59
CA HIS A 29 1.10 -1.20 -8.90
C HIS A 29 -0.42 -1.39 -9.00
N LYS A 30 -0.89 -2.43 -9.70
CA LYS A 30 -2.34 -2.73 -9.79
C LYS A 30 -2.96 -2.97 -8.43
N VAL A 31 -2.31 -3.76 -7.57
CA VAL A 31 -2.81 -4.06 -6.23
C VAL A 31 -2.88 -2.79 -5.38
N LEU A 32 -1.84 -1.94 -5.40
CA LEU A 32 -1.83 -0.70 -4.64
C LEU A 32 -2.85 0.32 -5.17
N ASP A 33 -3.05 0.41 -6.48
CA ASP A 33 -4.07 1.29 -7.05
C ASP A 33 -5.50 0.81 -6.72
N GLU A 34 -5.75 -0.50 -6.69
CA GLU A 34 -7.02 -1.06 -6.19
C GLU A 34 -7.24 -0.66 -4.72
N ILE A 35 -6.21 -0.81 -3.88
CA ILE A 35 -6.29 -0.44 -2.46
C ILE A 35 -6.53 1.07 -2.31
N ARG A 36 -5.87 1.90 -3.13
CA ARG A 36 -6.02 3.36 -3.14
C ARG A 36 -7.44 3.80 -3.44
N HIS A 37 -8.06 3.26 -4.48
CA HIS A 37 -9.45 3.56 -4.81
C HIS A 37 -10.40 3.11 -3.72
N ARG A 38 -10.24 1.86 -3.24
CA ARG A 38 -11.12 1.31 -2.19
C ARG A 38 -11.00 2.07 -0.87
N PHE A 39 -9.81 2.55 -0.52
CA PHE A 39 -9.59 3.34 0.69
C PHE A 39 -10.30 4.70 0.60
N ALA A 40 -10.25 5.34 -0.57
CA ALA A 40 -10.93 6.62 -0.80
C ALA A 40 -12.46 6.53 -0.69
N GLU A 41 -13.02 5.34 -0.91
CA GLU A 41 -14.45 5.05 -0.74
C GLU A 41 -14.84 4.78 0.73
N ILE A 42 -13.88 4.59 1.63
CA ILE A 42 -14.19 4.33 3.04
C ILE A 42 -14.70 5.61 3.67
N HIS A 43 -15.98 5.56 4.03
CA HIS A 43 -16.64 6.54 4.86
C HIS A 43 -16.34 6.22 6.33
N TYR A 44 -15.72 7.16 7.05
CA TYR A 44 -15.48 7.05 8.48
C TYR A 44 -16.45 7.95 9.23
N PRO A 45 -17.51 7.39 9.84
CA PRO A 45 -18.43 8.17 10.65
C PRO A 45 -17.69 8.77 11.83
N ALA A 46 -17.68 10.10 11.91
CA ALA A 46 -16.98 10.84 12.95
C ALA A 46 -17.82 12.06 13.36
N GLN A 47 -17.57 12.59 14.56
CA GLN A 47 -18.22 13.80 15.03
C GLN A 47 -17.20 14.94 15.10
N PRO A 48 -17.56 16.17 14.66
CA PRO A 48 -18.89 16.62 14.23
C PRO A 48 -19.22 16.37 12.76
N ALA A 49 -18.25 15.90 11.98
CA ALA A 49 -18.42 15.63 10.55
C ALA A 49 -17.72 14.32 10.19
N ASP A 50 -18.29 13.64 9.21
CA ASP A 50 -17.72 12.42 8.67
C ASP A 50 -16.38 12.69 8.00
N LEU A 51 -15.50 11.71 8.12
CA LEU A 51 -14.14 11.77 7.59
C LEU A 51 -14.03 10.93 6.32
N PHE A 52 -13.36 11.51 5.32
CA PHE A 52 -12.94 10.85 4.10
C PHE A 52 -11.44 11.08 3.94
N CYS A 53 -10.71 10.02 3.62
CA CYS A 53 -9.26 10.09 3.48
C CYS A 53 -8.81 9.41 2.19
N THR A 54 -7.74 9.93 1.63
CA THR A 54 -6.99 9.31 0.54
C THR A 54 -5.56 9.07 1.01
N PHE A 55 -4.84 8.17 0.35
CA PHE A 55 -3.41 8.03 0.56
C PHE A 55 -2.66 8.06 -0.78
N SER A 56 -1.37 8.34 -0.70
CA SER A 56 -0.41 8.20 -1.80
C SER A 56 0.53 7.04 -1.51
N ALA A 57 1.02 6.37 -2.55
CA ALA A 57 1.98 5.29 -2.42
C ALA A 57 3.00 5.32 -3.56
N GLY A 58 4.26 5.05 -3.23
CA GLY A 58 5.33 4.74 -4.18
C GLY A 58 5.52 3.23 -4.27
N VAL A 59 5.94 2.75 -5.44
CA VAL A 59 6.25 1.33 -5.67
C VAL A 59 7.64 1.20 -6.24
N VAL A 60 8.40 0.26 -5.70
CA VAL A 60 9.71 -0.15 -6.20
C VAL A 60 9.77 -1.67 -6.20
N CYS A 61 10.48 -2.25 -7.15
CA CYS A 61 10.76 -3.67 -7.23
C CYS A 61 12.27 -3.87 -7.13
N LEU A 62 12.71 -4.80 -6.28
CA LEU A 62 14.12 -5.14 -6.16
C LEU A 62 14.61 -5.74 -7.48
N GLY A 63 15.61 -5.12 -8.10
CA GLY A 63 16.29 -5.65 -9.28
C GLY A 63 17.32 -6.70 -8.92
N ALA A 64 17.71 -7.54 -9.89
CA ALA A 64 18.76 -8.56 -9.69
C ALA A 64 20.13 -7.97 -9.28
N ASP A 65 20.37 -6.69 -9.63
CA ASP A 65 21.61 -5.97 -9.32
C ASP A 65 21.53 -5.13 -8.05
N ASP A 66 20.35 -5.01 -7.42
CA ASP A 66 20.19 -4.29 -6.15
C ASP A 66 20.79 -5.06 -4.96
N ASP A 67 21.13 -6.34 -5.17
CA ASP A 67 21.80 -7.20 -4.20
C ASP A 67 23.31 -6.92 -4.19
N SER A 68 23.67 -5.68 -3.85
CA SER A 68 25.05 -5.17 -3.93
C SER A 68 25.43 -4.26 -2.75
N ARG A 69 25.39 -4.76 -1.51
CA ARG A 69 26.36 -4.53 -0.40
C ARG A 69 25.82 -4.88 0.98
#